data_AF-A0A1W9QYR9-F1
#
_entry.id   AF-A0A1W9QYR9-F1
#
_cell.length_a   1.000
_cell.length_b   1.000
_cell.length_c   1.000
_cell.angle_alpha   90.00
_cell.angle_beta   90.00
_cell.angle_gamma   90.00
#
_symmetry.space_group_name_H-M   'P 1'
#
loop_
_entity.id
_entity.type
_entity.pdbx_description
1 polymer ?
#
loop_
_entity_poly.entity_id
_entity_poly.type
_entity_poly.pdbx_seq_one_letter_code
_entity_poly.pdbx_strand_id
1 'polypeptide(L)'
;MKQITTCIVSILLIAVFSFPASAMPPNQMKQILNMTQNNWVSFRDFNGKQLIYFTHLESYTCGIKEVRYSINSDDLGKVWELQPCDIRNPMTITKDIIYLTMPLDTAKSIAVQVTFADGTKSEILRKNP
;
A
#
# COMPACT_ATOMS: atom_id res chain seq x y z
N MET A 1 45.44 -42.83 -35.01
CA MET A 1 44.07 -42.86 -34.48
C MET A 1 44.10 -43.28 -33.01
N LYS A 2 44.09 -42.33 -32.07
CA LYS A 2 43.69 -42.52 -30.66
C LYS A 2 43.09 -41.19 -30.19
N GLN A 3 41.95 -41.32 -29.53
CA GLN A 3 40.97 -40.30 -29.19
C GLN A 3 41.31 -39.54 -27.89
N ILE A 4 40.89 -38.26 -27.83
CA ILE A 4 40.06 -37.60 -26.78
C ILE A 4 40.69 -37.63 -25.36
N THR A 5 40.97 -36.51 -24.66
CA THR A 5 39.97 -35.59 -24.11
C THR A 5 40.67 -34.39 -23.48
N THR A 6 40.44 -33.19 -24.00
CA THR A 6 40.74 -31.94 -23.28
C THR A 6 39.43 -31.47 -22.65
N CYS A 7 39.31 -31.55 -21.33
CA CYS A 7 38.21 -30.95 -20.59
C CYS A 7 38.30 -29.43 -20.72
N ILE A 8 37.58 -28.87 -21.69
CA ILE A 8 37.30 -27.44 -21.73
C ILE A 8 36.28 -27.18 -20.63
N VAL A 9 36.77 -26.65 -19.52
CA VAL A 9 35.97 -26.10 -18.43
C VAL A 9 35.15 -24.94 -19.01
N SER A 10 33.93 -25.21 -19.43
CA SER A 10 32.97 -24.17 -19.77
C SER A 10 32.48 -23.56 -18.46
N ILE A 11 33.17 -22.51 -18.01
CA ILE A 11 32.71 -21.62 -16.96
C ILE A 11 31.45 -20.94 -17.52
N LEU A 12 30.28 -21.45 -17.12
CA LEU A 12 29.01 -20.77 -17.32
C LEU A 12 29.06 -19.51 -16.44
N LEU A 13 29.43 -18.37 -17.03
CA LEU A 13 29.18 -17.06 -16.41
C LEU A 13 27.66 -16.91 -16.32
N ILE A 14 27.08 -17.31 -15.18
CA ILE A 14 25.73 -16.91 -14.82
C ILE A 14 25.84 -15.41 -14.56
N ALA A 15 25.54 -14.61 -15.58
CA ALA A 15 25.28 -13.19 -15.38
C ALA A 15 24.09 -13.12 -14.42
N VAL A 16 24.39 -12.86 -13.14
CA VAL A 16 23.41 -12.39 -12.17
C VAL A 16 22.93 -11.05 -12.71
N PHE A 17 21.87 -11.10 -13.51
CA PHE A 17 21.09 -9.92 -13.85
C PHE A 17 20.46 -9.44 -12.54
N SER A 18 21.20 -8.58 -11.84
CA SER A 18 20.65 -7.73 -10.80
C SER A 18 19.67 -6.79 -11.48
N PHE A 19 18.42 -7.23 -11.66
CA PHE A 19 17.37 -6.30 -12.04
C PHE A 19 17.30 -5.27 -10.90
N PRO A 20 17.55 -3.97 -11.16
CA PRO A 20 17.22 -2.98 -10.17
C PRO A 20 15.74 -3.16 -9.87
N ALA A 21 15.35 -3.19 -8.59
CA ALA A 21 13.95 -3.18 -8.21
C ALA A 21 13.33 -1.95 -8.88
N SER A 22 12.65 -2.15 -10.00
CA SER A 22 11.99 -1.07 -10.72
C SER A 22 10.93 -0.54 -9.78
N ALA A 23 11.03 0.74 -9.45
CA ALA A 23 10.03 1.42 -8.64
C ALA A 23 8.64 1.13 -9.23
N MET A 24 7.72 0.65 -8.40
CA MET A 24 6.39 0.27 -8.86
C MET A 24 5.66 1.50 -9.42
N PRO A 25 5.26 1.50 -10.70
CA PRO A 25 4.58 2.66 -11.29
C PRO A 25 3.22 2.93 -10.64
N PRO A 26 2.74 4.20 -10.60
CA PRO A 26 1.46 4.55 -9.98
C PRO A 26 0.24 3.79 -10.50
N ASN A 27 0.20 3.48 -11.80
CA ASN A 27 -0.88 2.68 -12.40
C ASN A 27 -0.89 1.24 -11.89
N GLN A 28 0.28 0.62 -11.67
CA GLN A 28 0.37 -0.70 -11.07
C GLN A 28 -0.05 -0.68 -9.59
N MET A 29 0.32 0.37 -8.86
CA MET A 29 -0.15 0.55 -7.47
C MET A 29 -1.67 0.69 -7.41
N LYS A 30 -2.28 1.47 -8.32
CA LYS A 30 -3.75 1.58 -8.43
C LYS A 30 -4.39 0.21 -8.66
N GLN A 31 -3.83 -0.63 -9.54
CA GLN A 31 -4.36 -1.98 -9.78
C GLN A 31 -4.34 -2.81 -8.48
N ILE A 32 -3.23 -2.80 -7.75
CA ILE A 32 -3.11 -3.50 -6.48
C ILE A 32 -4.10 -2.95 -5.45
N LEU A 33 -4.21 -1.63 -5.33
CA LEU A 33 -5.16 -0.97 -4.43
C LEU A 33 -6.60 -1.41 -4.74
N ASN A 34 -6.99 -1.47 -6.01
CA ASN A 34 -8.32 -1.96 -6.41
C ASN A 34 -8.55 -3.43 -6.03
N MET A 35 -7.54 -4.29 -6.17
CA MET A 35 -7.64 -5.71 -5.78
C MET A 35 -7.60 -5.92 -4.25
N THR A 36 -7.15 -4.92 -3.49
CA THR A 36 -6.88 -5.03 -2.04
C THR A 36 -7.71 -4.04 -1.22
N GLN A 37 -8.87 -3.61 -1.73
CA GLN A 37 -9.79 -2.68 -1.05
C GLN A 37 -10.07 -3.08 0.40
N ASN A 38 -10.30 -4.37 0.66
CA ASN A 38 -10.57 -4.87 2.01
C ASN A 38 -9.43 -4.63 3.02
N ASN A 39 -8.21 -4.37 2.55
CA ASN A 39 -7.02 -4.14 3.38
C ASN A 39 -6.68 -2.66 3.56
N TRP A 40 -7.38 -1.74 2.88
CA TRP A 40 -7.07 -0.31 2.92
C TRP A 40 -7.03 0.26 4.34
N VAL A 41 -7.98 -0.19 5.16
CA VAL A 41 -8.03 0.15 6.58
C VAL A 41 -8.26 -1.09 7.43
N SER A 42 -7.81 -1.08 8.68
CA SER A 42 -8.05 -2.16 9.63
C SER A 42 -8.32 -1.63 11.03
N PHE A 43 -9.24 -2.29 11.74
CA PHE A 43 -9.55 -1.97 13.13
C PHE A 43 -8.70 -2.81 14.07
N ARG A 44 -8.37 -2.23 15.23
CA ARG A 44 -7.71 -2.94 16.32
C ARG A 44 -8.06 -2.30 17.65
N ASP A 45 -8.52 -3.10 18.60
CA ASP A 45 -8.64 -2.66 19.98
C ASP A 45 -7.29 -2.82 20.70
N PHE A 46 -6.82 -1.75 21.34
CA PHE A 46 -5.52 -1.72 22.00
C PHE A 46 -5.50 -0.68 23.13
N ASN A 47 -5.03 -1.06 24.32
CA ASN A 47 -4.92 -0.16 25.49
C ASN A 47 -6.19 0.66 25.80
N GLY A 48 -7.37 0.03 25.72
CA GLY A 48 -8.66 0.69 26.01
C GLY A 48 -9.08 1.72 24.95
N LYS A 49 -8.48 1.66 23.75
CA LYS A 49 -8.82 2.46 22.58
C LYS A 49 -9.15 1.56 21.42
N GLN A 50 -9.87 2.10 20.45
CA GLN A 50 -10.09 1.49 19.16
C GLN A 50 -9.27 2.26 18.12
N LEU A 51 -8.33 1.58 17.48
CA LEU A 51 -7.44 2.13 16.46
C LEU A 51 -7.96 1.77 15.07
N ILE A 52 -7.84 2.69 14.12
CA ILE A 52 -8.17 2.45 12.71
C ILE A 52 -6.93 2.76 11.88
N TYR A 53 -6.24 1.72 11.43
CA TYR A 53 -5.00 1.84 10.67
C TYR A 53 -5.25 2.15 9.20
N PHE A 54 -4.38 2.97 8.63
CA PHE A 54 -4.28 3.31 7.20
C PHE A 54 -2.97 2.78 6.60
N THR A 55 -2.29 1.85 7.30
CA THR A 55 -0.97 1.31 6.93
C THR A 55 -0.88 0.90 5.46
N HIS A 56 -1.90 0.20 4.95
CA HIS A 56 -1.89 -0.25 3.57
C HIS A 56 -1.90 0.93 2.60
N LEU A 57 -2.74 1.94 2.82
CA LEU A 57 -2.76 3.14 1.98
C LEU A 57 -1.45 3.92 2.06
N GLU A 58 -0.82 4.01 3.24
CA GLU A 58 0.50 4.64 3.40
C GLU A 58 1.62 3.89 2.66
N SER A 59 1.53 2.56 2.53
CA SER A 59 2.47 1.78 1.72
C SER A 59 2.33 2.00 0.21
N TYR A 60 1.24 2.59 -0.28
CA TYR A 60 0.98 2.80 -1.72
C TYR A 60 0.75 4.27 -2.07
N THR A 61 1.32 5.21 -1.31
CA THR A 61 1.04 6.66 -1.46
C THR A 61 1.31 7.18 -2.87
N CYS A 62 2.32 6.67 -3.57
CA CYS A 62 2.64 7.08 -4.94
C CYS A 62 1.51 6.77 -5.96
N GLY A 63 0.62 5.84 -5.64
CA GLY A 63 -0.57 5.54 -6.44
C GLY A 63 -1.80 6.38 -6.09
N ILE A 64 -1.71 7.24 -5.08
CA ILE A 64 -2.84 7.93 -4.46
C ILE A 64 -2.64 9.44 -4.50
N LYS A 65 -3.70 10.15 -4.88
CA LYS A 65 -3.76 11.61 -4.84
C LYS A 65 -4.40 12.12 -3.53
N GLU A 66 -5.48 11.48 -3.09
CA GLU A 66 -6.20 11.89 -1.88
C GLU A 66 -6.94 10.68 -1.28
N VAL A 67 -7.01 10.64 0.05
CA VAL A 67 -7.87 9.70 0.79
C VAL A 67 -8.87 10.51 1.58
N ARG A 68 -10.16 10.32 1.31
CA ARG A 68 -11.25 10.87 2.12
C ARG A 68 -11.89 9.79 2.96
N TYR A 69 -12.33 10.15 4.16
CA TYR A 69 -12.99 9.22 5.05
C TYR A 69 -14.08 9.87 5.91
N SER A 70 -14.90 9.03 6.54
CA SER A 70 -15.83 9.42 7.60
C SER A 70 -16.05 8.25 8.56
N ILE A 71 -16.29 8.56 9.83
CA ILE A 71 -16.58 7.58 10.88
C ILE A 71 -18.08 7.61 11.13
N ASN A 72 -18.73 6.44 11.13
CA ASN A 72 -20.18 6.30 11.33
C ASN A 72 -21.05 7.13 10.35
N SER A 73 -20.51 7.49 9.19
CA SER A 73 -21.17 8.28 8.13
C SER A 73 -20.51 8.01 6.78
N ASP A 74 -21.23 8.30 5.69
CA ASP A 74 -20.77 8.23 4.30
C ASP A 74 -20.47 9.60 3.68
N ASP A 75 -20.50 10.69 4.45
CA ASP A 75 -20.33 12.06 3.93
C ASP A 75 -18.91 12.36 3.41
N LEU A 76 -17.94 11.50 3.72
CA LEU A 76 -16.52 11.62 3.35
C LEU A 76 -15.91 13.00 3.66
N GLY A 77 -16.32 13.61 4.77
CA GLY A 77 -15.98 15.00 5.12
C GLY A 77 -14.54 15.21 5.62
N LYS A 78 -13.78 14.15 5.90
CA LYS A 78 -12.41 14.22 6.41
C LYS A 78 -11.40 13.77 5.37
N VAL A 79 -10.22 14.38 5.37
CA VAL A 79 -9.08 13.97 4.54
C VAL A 79 -8.06 13.28 5.45
N TRP A 80 -7.58 12.11 5.03
CA TRP A 80 -6.40 11.50 5.64
C TRP A 80 -5.16 12.04 4.93
N GLU A 81 -4.30 12.72 5.68
CA GLU A 81 -3.05 13.27 5.17
C GLU A 81 -2.05 12.14 4.94
N LEU A 82 -1.88 11.70 3.70
CA LEU A 82 -0.87 10.71 3.36
C LEU A 82 0.54 11.28 3.50
N GLN A 83 1.51 10.42 3.81
CA GLN A 83 2.91 10.81 3.67
C GLN A 83 3.25 11.13 2.19
N PRO A 84 4.27 11.96 1.93
CA PRO A 84 4.74 12.20 0.56
C PRO A 84 5.19 10.89 -0.12
N CYS A 85 4.98 10.81 -1.44
CA CYS A 85 5.53 9.72 -2.25
C CYS A 85 7.06 9.82 -2.36
N ASP A 86 7.78 8.77 -1.99
CA ASP A 86 9.19 8.56 -2.34
C ASP A 86 9.30 7.51 -3.44
N ILE A 87 9.52 7.94 -4.69
CA ILE A 87 9.65 7.03 -5.83
C ILE A 87 10.85 6.07 -5.71
N ARG A 88 11.86 6.40 -4.89
CA ARG A 88 13.03 5.54 -4.69
C ARG A 88 12.74 4.41 -3.70
N ASN A 89 11.86 4.67 -2.74
CA ASN A 89 11.43 3.72 -1.71
C ASN A 89 9.90 3.69 -1.58
N PRO A 90 9.18 3.30 -2.65
CA PRO A 90 7.74 3.53 -2.79
C PRO A 90 6.85 2.85 -1.74
N MET A 91 7.37 1.82 -1.07
CA MET A 91 6.64 1.03 -0.09
C MET A 91 6.96 1.40 1.37
N THR A 92 7.92 2.31 1.58
CA THR A 92 8.38 2.69 2.93
C THR A 92 7.39 3.61 3.61
N ILE A 93 7.04 3.30 4.85
CA ILE A 93 6.25 4.18 5.73
C ILE A 93 7.20 4.90 6.68
N THR A 94 7.24 6.22 6.60
CA THR A 94 8.05 7.09 7.47
C THR A 94 7.21 7.95 8.40
N LYS A 95 5.89 8.02 8.17
CA LYS A 95 4.95 8.72 9.04
C LYS A 95 4.80 8.01 10.40
N ASP A 96 4.91 8.78 11.49
CA ASP A 96 4.82 8.25 12.85
C ASP A 96 3.42 7.73 13.21
N ILE A 97 2.37 8.46 12.80
CA ILE A 97 0.98 8.14 13.12
C ILE A 97 0.25 7.70 11.84
N ILE A 98 0.03 6.40 11.73
CA ILE A 98 -0.65 5.75 10.59
C ILE A 98 -2.03 5.21 10.96
N TYR A 99 -2.62 5.72 12.03
CA TYR A 99 -3.94 5.31 12.51
C TYR A 99 -4.70 6.47 13.14
N LEU A 100 -6.02 6.34 13.15
CA LEU A 100 -6.90 7.13 13.99
C LEU A 100 -7.03 6.47 15.36
N THR A 101 -7.17 7.28 16.40
CA THR A 101 -7.45 6.82 17.76
C THR A 101 -8.86 7.22 18.14
N MET A 102 -9.68 6.24 18.47
CA MET A 102 -11.06 6.42 18.92
C MET A 102 -11.21 5.89 20.36
N PRO A 103 -12.13 6.44 21.17
CA PRO A 103 -12.57 5.74 22.36
C PRO A 103 -13.10 4.34 21.98
N LEU A 104 -12.86 3.36 22.86
CA LEU A 104 -13.29 1.97 22.63
C LEU A 104 -14.77 1.92 22.25
N ASP A 105 -15.12 1.04 21.31
CA ASP A 105 -16.49 0.82 20.83
C ASP A 105 -17.23 2.02 20.21
N THR A 106 -16.55 3.12 19.88
CA THR A 106 -17.24 4.30 19.30
C THR A 106 -17.27 4.34 17.78
N ALA A 107 -16.29 3.75 17.07
CA ALA A 107 -16.31 3.66 15.62
C ALA A 107 -16.99 2.34 15.21
N LYS A 108 -18.26 2.44 14.81
CA LYS A 108 -19.06 1.32 14.31
C LYS A 108 -18.80 1.04 12.84
N SER A 109 -18.40 2.07 12.09
CA SER A 109 -17.97 1.94 10.70
C SER A 109 -16.98 3.04 10.32
N ILE A 110 -16.25 2.78 9.24
CA ILE A 110 -15.52 3.77 8.47
C ILE A 110 -15.91 3.66 6.99
N ALA A 111 -16.20 4.80 6.38
CA ALA A 111 -16.30 4.96 4.93
C ALA A 111 -14.99 5.57 4.42
N VAL A 112 -14.42 5.03 3.34
CA VAL A 112 -13.17 5.50 2.72
C VAL A 112 -13.35 5.59 1.21
N GLN A 113 -12.89 6.69 0.61
CA GLN A 113 -12.76 6.84 -0.84
C GLN A 113 -11.35 7.30 -1.18
N VAL A 114 -10.77 6.67 -2.21
CA VAL A 114 -9.45 6.98 -2.73
C VAL A 114 -9.61 7.71 -4.05
N THR A 115 -8.97 8.87 -4.18
CA THR A 115 -8.67 9.49 -5.48
C THR A 115 -7.28 9.03 -5.88
N PHE A 116 -7.15 8.32 -6.99
CA PHE A 116 -5.87 7.79 -7.47
C PHE A 116 -5.01 8.87 -8.11
N ALA A 117 -3.72 8.57 -8.32
CA ALA A 117 -2.76 9.49 -8.93
C ALA A 117 -3.18 9.99 -10.32
N ASP A 118 -3.94 9.18 -11.08
CA ASP A 118 -4.50 9.56 -12.39
C ASP A 118 -5.78 10.42 -12.31
N GLY A 119 -6.23 10.77 -11.09
CA GLY A 119 -7.40 11.58 -10.83
C GLY A 119 -8.74 10.82 -10.80
N THR A 120 -8.75 9.54 -11.16
CA THR A 120 -9.96 8.70 -11.02
C THR A 120 -10.25 8.41 -9.56
N LYS A 121 -11.53 8.15 -9.23
CA LYS A 121 -11.97 7.85 -7.86
C LYS A 121 -12.42 6.40 -7.75
N SER A 122 -12.18 5.82 -6.58
CA SER A 122 -12.78 4.53 -6.22
C SER A 122 -14.25 4.69 -5.85
N GLU A 123 -14.96 3.57 -5.84
CA GLU A 123 -16.17 3.42 -5.04
C GLU A 123 -15.86 3.65 -3.55
N ILE A 124 -16.91 3.92 -2.77
CA ILE A 124 -16.79 4.07 -1.31
C ILE A 124 -16.65 2.69 -0.68
N LEU A 125 -15.48 2.42 -0.11
CA LEU A 125 -15.28 1.28 0.76
C LEU A 125 -15.93 1.55 2.11
N ARG A 126 -16.78 0.63 2.58
CA ARG A 126 -17.30 0.63 3.95
C ARG A 126 -16.70 -0.55 4.70
N LYS A 127 -16.18 -0.28 5.90
CA LYS A 127 -15.63 -1.31 6.77
C LYS A 127 -16.11 -1.11 8.20
N ASN A 128 -16.38 -2.21 8.86
CA ASN A 128 -16.72 -2.28 10.27
C ASN A 128 -15.55 -2.94 11.04
N PRO A 129 -15.46 -2.76 12.37
CA PRO A 129 -14.47 -3.44 13.21
C PRO A 129 -14.43 -4.96 13.01
#